data_AF-A0A6C0I555-F1
#
_entry.id   AF-A0A6C0I555-F1
#
_cell.length_a   1.000
_cell.length_b   1.000
_cell.length_c   1.000
_cell.angle_alpha   90.00
_cell.angle_beta   90.00
_cell.angle_gamma   90.00
#
_symmetry.space_group_name_H-M   'P 1'
#
loop_
_entity.id
_entity.type
_entity.pdbx_description
1 polymer ?
#
loop_
_entity_poly.entity_id
_entity_poly.type
_entity_poly.pdbx_seq_one_letter_code
_entity_poly.pdbx_strand_id
1 'polypeptide(L)'
;MGIKNLNKFLRKECSEAIKIMTLDELSGKVVVVDANIFMYRFIADNALLENMYSMISFFQMHNIVAVFVFDGKPPDEKRKTLNKRKHLKRVAEMQYNKLIHETENDNHNHNKSNNHMSNDGRWVKETETELKLKILRRRFIRVSDADFERVWSLMRSLGVQHIVAPGEADALCAKMVLKRKAYACVSDDTDLLVYGCCRVLRHINLFDQTITMYDMNKILNILGISMKEFRQICVISGTDYNSHLTHSLRHALQLFKQYKLCAQSAEDAGSVFAPDFYTWLHHNCDNNRIRFDYDTTISVHNMFDMTIVPNQNHLPTITKPTRNNALLHEVMAHENFIFV
;
A
#
# COMPACT_ATOMS: atom_id res chain seq x y z
N MET A 1 -1.87 -2.04 3.37
CA MET A 1 -3.28 -1.87 2.97
C MET A 1 -3.57 -2.90 1.87
N GLY A 2 -4.82 -3.01 1.43
CA GLY A 2 -5.19 -3.94 0.36
C GLY A 2 -5.48 -5.38 0.79
N ILE A 3 -5.25 -6.34 -0.12
CA ILE A 3 -5.74 -7.72 0.00
C ILE A 3 -4.97 -8.54 1.05
N LYS A 4 -5.74 -9.07 2.02
CA LYS A 4 -5.20 -9.84 3.13
C LYS A 4 -4.52 -11.13 2.63
N ASN A 5 -3.29 -11.37 3.11
CA ASN A 5 -2.46 -12.53 2.79
C ASN A 5 -1.99 -12.67 1.33
N LEU A 6 -2.34 -11.74 0.43
CA LEU A 6 -1.91 -11.81 -0.97
C LEU A 6 -0.38 -11.79 -1.09
N ASN A 7 0.30 -10.90 -0.38
CA ASN A 7 1.76 -10.83 -0.42
C ASN A 7 2.43 -12.15 0.04
N LYS A 8 1.89 -12.78 1.09
CA LYS A 8 2.41 -14.05 1.60
C LYS A 8 2.22 -15.17 0.58
N PHE A 9 1.08 -15.20 -0.08
CA PHE A 9 0.80 -16.15 -1.17
C PHE A 9 1.76 -15.95 -2.34
N LEU A 10 1.90 -14.73 -2.85
CA LEU A 10 2.77 -14.43 -4.00
C LEU A 10 4.25 -14.73 -3.71
N ARG A 11 4.75 -14.43 -2.51
CA ARG A 11 6.12 -14.78 -2.12
C ARG A 11 6.38 -16.28 -2.07
N LYS A 12 5.33 -17.07 -1.79
CA LYS A 12 5.42 -18.53 -1.70
C LYS A 12 5.30 -19.20 -3.06
N GLU A 13 4.31 -18.80 -3.86
CA GLU A 13 3.97 -19.47 -5.11
C GLU A 13 4.59 -18.81 -6.36
N CYS A 14 4.99 -17.53 -6.27
CA CYS A 14 5.49 -16.74 -7.40
C CYS A 14 6.84 -16.07 -7.09
N SER A 15 7.71 -16.74 -6.34
CA SER A 15 9.01 -16.19 -5.93
C SER A 15 9.87 -15.75 -7.13
N GLU A 16 9.80 -16.47 -8.25
CA GLU A 16 10.51 -16.14 -9.50
C GLU A 16 10.08 -14.81 -10.14
N ALA A 17 8.87 -14.33 -9.83
CA ALA A 17 8.36 -13.04 -10.29
C ALA A 17 8.70 -11.88 -9.33
N ILE A 18 9.37 -12.17 -8.21
CA ILE A 18 9.69 -11.22 -7.15
C ILE A 18 11.21 -11.13 -7.01
N LYS A 19 11.79 -10.00 -7.39
CA LYS A 19 13.24 -9.78 -7.39
C LYS A 19 13.61 -8.63 -6.48
N ILE A 20 14.59 -8.82 -5.59
CA ILE A 20 15.28 -7.71 -4.92
C ILE A 20 16.32 -7.14 -5.90
N MET A 21 16.32 -5.83 -6.08
CA MET A 21 17.21 -5.12 -7.01
C MET A 21 17.78 -3.86 -6.36
N THR A 22 18.92 -3.40 -6.87
CA THR A 22 19.48 -2.09 -6.49
C THR A 22 18.79 -0.97 -7.25
N LEU A 23 18.86 0.27 -6.73
CA LEU A 23 18.33 1.43 -7.45
C LEU A 23 19.05 1.69 -8.78
N ASP A 24 20.33 1.31 -8.92
CA ASP A 24 21.08 1.42 -10.18
C ASP A 24 20.39 0.70 -11.35
N GLU A 25 19.74 -0.44 -11.09
CA GLU A 25 19.02 -1.19 -12.11
C GLU A 25 17.80 -0.42 -12.67
N LEU A 26 17.37 0.67 -12.02
CA LEU A 26 16.31 1.57 -12.47
C LEU A 26 16.84 2.85 -13.14
N SER A 27 18.15 2.95 -13.39
CA SER A 27 18.75 4.14 -13.98
C SER A 27 18.11 4.52 -15.32
N GLY A 28 17.84 5.81 -15.50
CA GLY A 28 17.16 6.37 -16.66
C GLY A 28 15.66 6.05 -16.75
N LYS A 29 15.09 5.30 -15.80
CA LYS A 29 13.65 4.99 -15.79
C LYS A 29 12.85 6.10 -15.12
N VAL A 30 11.60 6.19 -15.53
CA VAL A 30 10.58 7.02 -14.87
C VAL A 30 9.77 6.13 -13.93
N VAL A 31 9.66 6.50 -12.67
CA VAL A 31 8.84 5.79 -11.67
C VAL A 31 7.78 6.73 -11.10
N VAL A 32 6.58 6.20 -10.85
CA VAL A 32 5.53 6.92 -10.12
C VAL A 32 5.48 6.42 -8.70
N VAL A 33 5.39 7.32 -7.73
CA VAL A 33 5.45 7.00 -6.30
C VAL A 33 4.10 7.33 -5.67
N ASP A 34 3.44 6.36 -5.06
CA ASP A 34 2.32 6.60 -4.17
C ASP A 34 2.85 7.28 -2.90
N ALA A 35 2.69 8.60 -2.79
CA ALA A 35 3.38 9.39 -1.78
C ALA A 35 2.77 9.23 -0.38
N ASN A 36 1.46 9.05 -0.30
CA ASN A 36 0.72 9.06 0.96
C ASN A 36 1.19 7.92 1.88
N ILE A 37 1.39 6.71 1.35
CA ILE A 37 1.86 5.57 2.16
C ILE A 37 3.23 5.84 2.80
N PHE A 38 4.12 6.57 2.11
CA PHE A 38 5.43 6.94 2.64
C PHE A 38 5.33 8.04 3.70
N MET A 39 4.44 9.03 3.52
CA MET A 39 4.21 10.06 4.54
C MET A 39 3.77 9.43 5.87
N TYR A 40 2.77 8.53 5.84
CA TYR A 40 2.33 7.83 7.05
C TYR A 40 3.48 7.06 7.71
N ARG A 41 4.32 6.40 6.90
CA ARG A 41 5.46 5.62 7.40
C ARG A 41 6.54 6.50 8.02
N PHE A 42 6.92 7.59 7.37
CA PHE A 42 8.01 8.45 7.84
C PHE A 42 7.60 9.33 9.03
N ILE A 43 6.34 9.76 9.11
CA ILE A 43 5.80 10.37 10.35
C ILE A 43 5.82 9.36 11.50
N ALA A 44 5.58 8.07 11.22
CA ALA A 44 5.68 7.01 12.24
C ALA A 44 7.06 6.92 12.88
N ASP A 45 8.08 7.26 12.10
CA ASP A 45 9.49 7.22 12.46
C ASP A 45 10.00 8.60 12.93
N ASN A 46 9.12 9.62 13.03
CA ASN A 46 9.45 11.00 13.38
C ASN A 46 10.53 11.65 12.51
N ALA A 47 10.61 11.27 11.24
CA ALA A 47 11.63 11.73 10.33
C ALA A 47 11.02 11.92 8.94
N LEU A 48 9.96 12.74 8.84
CA LEU A 48 9.20 12.92 7.61
C LEU A 48 10.08 13.53 6.52
N LEU A 49 10.67 14.69 6.76
CA LEU A 49 11.40 15.43 5.74
C LEU A 49 12.76 14.79 5.43
N GLU A 50 13.45 14.23 6.42
CA GLU A 50 14.75 13.58 6.26
C GLU A 50 14.62 12.32 5.40
N ASN A 51 13.61 11.49 5.65
CA ASN A 51 13.38 10.29 4.84
C ASN A 51 12.86 10.65 3.44
N MET A 52 12.01 11.67 3.30
CA MET A 52 11.58 12.15 1.99
C MET A 52 12.76 12.71 1.19
N TYR A 53 13.61 13.52 1.82
CA TYR A 53 14.83 14.07 1.23
C TYR A 53 15.76 12.94 0.78
N SER A 54 16.01 11.96 1.64
CA SER A 54 16.87 10.81 1.34
C SER A 54 16.32 10.02 0.16
N MET A 55 15.03 9.68 0.18
CA MET A 55 14.38 8.93 -0.90
C MET A 55 14.47 9.68 -2.25
N ILE A 56 14.17 10.98 -2.26
CA ILE A 56 14.28 11.80 -3.47
C ILE A 56 15.74 11.88 -3.95
N SER A 57 16.67 12.12 -3.04
CA SER A 57 18.10 12.24 -3.34
C SER A 57 18.67 10.95 -3.92
N PHE A 58 18.28 9.78 -3.38
CA PHE A 58 18.69 8.50 -3.94
C PHE A 58 18.12 8.28 -5.34
N PHE A 59 16.84 8.60 -5.58
CA PHE A 59 16.32 8.53 -6.94
C PHE A 59 17.11 9.42 -7.91
N GLN A 60 17.44 10.65 -7.52
CA GLN A 60 18.23 11.56 -8.36
C GLN A 60 19.65 11.05 -8.60
N MET A 61 20.34 10.58 -7.55
CA MET A 61 21.69 10.01 -7.62
C MET A 61 21.77 8.83 -8.59
N HIS A 62 20.74 7.99 -8.58
CA HIS A 62 20.60 6.83 -9.47
C HIS A 62 20.02 7.17 -10.85
N ASN A 63 19.86 8.45 -11.18
CA ASN A 63 19.27 8.93 -12.44
C ASN A 63 17.86 8.38 -12.71
N ILE A 64 17.07 8.23 -11.66
CA ILE A 64 15.66 7.83 -11.70
C ILE A 64 14.79 9.08 -11.68
N VAL A 65 13.88 9.19 -12.64
CA VAL A 65 12.88 10.27 -12.67
C VAL A 65 11.67 9.85 -11.83
N ALA A 66 11.61 10.31 -10.59
CA ALA A 66 10.49 10.05 -9.70
C ALA A 66 9.38 11.12 -9.83
N VAL A 67 8.14 10.66 -10.00
CA VAL A 67 6.93 11.48 -9.99
C VAL A 67 6.07 11.07 -8.81
N PHE A 68 5.86 11.98 -7.87
CA PHE A 68 5.09 11.71 -6.65
C PHE A 68 3.61 11.96 -6.87
N VAL A 69 2.79 10.98 -6.53
CA VAL A 69 1.33 11.04 -6.67
C VAL A 69 0.70 11.00 -5.29
N PHE A 70 -0.10 12.01 -4.97
CA PHE A 70 -0.81 12.17 -3.71
C PHE A 70 -2.28 11.83 -3.89
N ASP A 71 -2.91 11.30 -2.85
CA ASP A 71 -4.36 11.05 -2.87
C ASP A 71 -5.12 12.38 -2.97
N GLY A 72 -6.19 12.37 -3.76
CA GLY A 72 -7.25 13.38 -3.73
C GLY A 72 -8.47 12.89 -2.96
N LYS A 73 -9.66 13.11 -3.52
CA LYS A 73 -10.92 12.78 -2.84
C LYS A 73 -11.15 11.26 -2.87
N PRO A 74 -11.25 10.58 -1.71
CA PRO A 74 -11.48 9.13 -1.69
C PRO A 74 -12.86 8.78 -2.29
N PRO A 75 -13.01 7.60 -2.91
CA PRO A 75 -14.29 7.15 -3.44
C PRO A 75 -15.29 6.84 -2.32
N ASP A 76 -16.59 6.92 -2.63
CA ASP A 76 -17.67 6.81 -1.66
C ASP A 76 -17.72 5.42 -0.98
N GLU A 77 -17.35 4.37 -1.72
CA GLU A 77 -17.23 2.98 -1.28
C GLU A 77 -16.25 2.85 -0.10
N LYS A 78 -15.21 3.70 -0.04
CA LYS A 78 -14.19 3.68 1.01
C LYS A 78 -14.69 4.26 2.34
N ARG A 79 -15.84 4.96 2.36
CA ARG A 79 -16.37 5.66 3.54
C ARG A 79 -16.52 4.74 4.76
N LYS A 80 -16.99 3.51 4.58
CA LYS A 80 -17.11 2.51 5.66
C LYS A 80 -15.74 2.18 6.27
N THR A 81 -14.76 1.89 5.42
CA THR A 81 -13.39 1.56 5.83
C THR A 81 -12.69 2.75 6.49
N LEU A 82 -12.91 3.97 6.00
CA LEU A 82 -12.40 5.19 6.62
C LEU A 82 -12.99 5.41 8.02
N ASN A 83 -14.29 5.19 8.21
CA ASN A 83 -14.92 5.29 9.53
C ASN A 83 -14.39 4.23 10.51
N LYS A 84 -14.19 2.99 10.04
CA LYS A 84 -13.55 1.93 10.82
C LYS A 84 -12.12 2.31 11.21
N ARG A 85 -11.31 2.82 10.26
CA ARG A 85 -9.96 3.32 10.54
C ARG A 85 -9.98 4.44 11.58
N LYS A 86 -10.89 5.42 11.46
CA LYS A 86 -11.06 6.50 12.45
C LYS A 86 -11.36 5.96 13.85
N HIS A 87 -12.26 4.99 13.97
CA HIS A 87 -12.57 4.37 15.25
C HIS A 87 -11.36 3.63 15.84
N LEU A 88 -10.67 2.81 15.03
CA LEU A 88 -9.47 2.09 15.46
C LEU A 88 -8.34 3.03 15.92
N LYS A 89 -8.16 4.17 15.25
CA LYS A 89 -7.20 5.21 15.68
C LYS A 89 -7.55 5.75 17.07
N ARG A 90 -8.82 6.06 17.33
CA ARG A 90 -9.26 6.54 18.66
C ARG A 90 -9.02 5.50 19.75
N VAL A 91 -9.33 4.23 19.49
CA VAL A 91 -9.10 3.15 20.46
C VAL A 91 -7.60 2.99 20.75
N ALA A 92 -6.75 3.01 19.72
CA ALA A 92 -5.30 2.91 19.89
C ALA A 92 -4.71 4.11 20.66
N GLU A 93 -5.23 5.32 20.41
CA GLU A 93 -4.85 6.55 21.11
C GLU A 93 -5.24 6.50 22.60
N MET A 94 -6.45 6.02 22.93
CA MET A 94 -6.87 5.80 24.31
C MET A 94 -5.97 4.78 25.04
N GLN A 95 -5.64 3.67 24.36
CA GLN A 95 -4.73 2.65 24.92
C GLN A 95 -3.32 3.21 25.16
N TYR A 96 -2.83 4.05 24.24
CA TYR A 96 -1.53 4.71 24.38
C TYR A 96 -1.50 5.64 25.58
N ASN A 97 -2.48 6.53 25.71
CA ASN A 97 -2.55 7.50 26.81
C ASN A 97 -2.67 6.79 28.17
N LYS A 98 -3.46 5.71 28.23
CA LYS A 98 -3.57 4.88 29.44
C LYS A 98 -2.22 4.29 29.84
N LEU A 99 -1.49 3.72 28.89
CA LEU A 99 -0.19 3.10 29.15
C LEU A 99 0.87 4.13 29.58
N ILE A 100 0.85 5.34 28.98
CA ILE A 100 1.71 6.45 29.41
C ILE A 100 1.44 6.82 30.86
N HIS A 101 0.17 7.02 31.25
CA HIS A 101 -0.19 7.36 32.63
C HIS A 101 0.14 6.24 33.63
N GLU A 102 -0.06 4.98 33.27
CA GLU A 102 0.35 3.84 34.09
C GLU A 102 1.88 3.85 34.32
N THR A 103 2.66 4.12 33.26
CA THR A 103 4.13 4.22 33.33
C THR A 103 4.60 5.41 34.19
N GLU A 104 3.97 6.57 34.06
CA GLU A 104 4.27 7.76 34.86
C GLU A 104 3.98 7.55 36.35
N ASN A 105 2.85 6.89 36.67
CA ASN A 105 2.47 6.57 38.06
C ASN A 105 3.41 5.53 38.71
N ASP A 106 3.82 4.51 37.96
CA ASP A 106 4.77 3.49 38.44
C ASP A 106 6.14 4.12 38.74
N ASN A 107 6.61 5.05 37.90
CA ASN A 107 7.84 5.81 38.14
C ASN A 107 7.75 6.69 39.40
N HIS A 108 6.58 7.27 39.68
CA HIS A 108 6.36 8.11 40.86
C HIS A 108 6.28 7.30 42.18
N ASN A 109 5.68 6.10 42.14
CA ASN A 109 5.63 5.19 43.28
C ASN A 109 6.98 4.52 43.58
N HIS A 110 7.78 4.22 42.57
CA HIS A 110 9.09 3.59 42.76
C HIS A 110 10.14 4.53 43.38
N ASN A 111 10.05 5.84 43.15
CA ASN A 111 10.91 6.82 43.83
C ASN A 111 10.67 6.91 45.36
N LYS A 112 9.60 6.29 45.89
CA LYS A 112 9.30 6.23 47.33
C LYS A 112 9.71 4.92 48.02
N SER A 113 10.00 3.86 47.27
CA SER A 113 10.34 2.54 47.82
C SER A 113 11.63 2.01 47.22
N ASN A 114 12.76 2.31 47.86
CA ASN A 114 14.06 1.75 47.47
C ASN A 114 14.27 0.33 48.00
N ASN A 115 14.99 -0.46 47.20
CA ASN A 115 15.69 -1.71 47.49
C ASN A 115 14.89 -3.03 47.50
N HIS A 116 14.77 -3.68 46.33
CA HIS A 116 15.13 -5.10 46.06
C HIS A 116 14.50 -5.56 44.73
N MET A 117 14.96 -5.05 43.59
CA MET A 117 14.63 -5.64 42.29
C MET A 117 15.90 -5.70 41.45
N SER A 118 16.23 -6.88 40.94
CA SER A 118 17.40 -7.12 40.09
C SER A 118 17.35 -6.21 38.87
N ASN A 119 18.46 -5.55 38.55
CA ASN A 119 18.53 -4.57 37.46
C ASN A 119 18.03 -5.17 36.13
N ASP A 120 18.38 -6.43 35.85
CA ASP A 120 18.06 -7.15 34.60
C ASP A 120 16.55 -7.25 34.28
N GLY A 121 15.71 -7.53 35.27
CA GLY A 121 14.26 -7.61 35.08
C GLY A 121 13.58 -6.25 34.83
N ARG A 122 14.24 -5.14 35.18
CA ARG A 122 13.73 -3.77 34.96
C ARG A 122 13.94 -3.35 33.50
N TRP A 123 15.14 -3.54 32.95
CA TRP A 123 15.44 -3.23 31.54
C TRP A 123 14.54 -3.99 30.57
N VAL A 124 14.26 -5.27 30.84
CA VAL A 124 13.36 -6.09 30.00
C VAL A 124 11.92 -5.55 29.99
N LYS A 125 11.40 -5.08 31.12
CA LYS A 125 10.05 -4.51 31.19
C LYS A 125 9.94 -3.14 30.53
N GLU A 126 10.96 -2.30 30.71
CA GLU A 126 11.03 -0.96 30.12
C GLU A 126 11.08 -1.06 28.58
N THR A 127 11.94 -1.92 28.04
CA THR A 127 12.03 -2.18 26.60
C THR A 127 10.74 -2.77 26.00
N GLU A 128 10.05 -3.67 26.71
CA GLU A 128 8.76 -4.19 26.25
C GLU A 128 7.66 -3.11 26.22
N THR A 129 7.65 -2.23 27.22
CA THR A 129 6.68 -1.12 27.33
C THR A 129 6.93 -0.07 26.26
N GLU A 130 8.19 0.31 26.04
CA GLU A 130 8.59 1.18 24.93
C GLU A 130 8.19 0.60 23.57
N LEU A 131 8.39 -0.70 23.36
CA LEU A 131 7.98 -1.37 22.12
C LEU A 131 6.46 -1.33 21.95
N LYS A 132 5.68 -1.57 23.02
CA LYS A 132 4.21 -1.47 23.01
C LYS A 132 3.75 -0.04 22.68
N LEU A 133 4.34 0.97 23.31
CA LEU A 133 4.05 2.38 23.04
C LEU A 133 4.37 2.74 21.58
N LYS A 134 5.52 2.29 21.06
CA LYS A 134 5.90 2.48 19.66
C LYS A 134 4.88 1.84 18.71
N ILE A 135 4.47 0.59 18.97
CA ILE A 135 3.45 -0.11 18.16
C ILE A 135 2.10 0.63 18.20
N LEU A 136 1.66 1.08 19.38
CA LEU A 136 0.40 1.81 19.55
C LEU A 136 0.44 3.16 18.81
N ARG A 137 1.54 3.92 18.97
CA ARG A 137 1.77 5.19 18.25
C ARG A 137 1.57 5.04 16.76
N ARG A 138 2.16 3.99 16.15
CA ARG A 138 2.03 3.73 14.71
C ARG A 138 0.58 3.53 14.25
N ARG A 139 -0.33 3.08 15.13
CA ARG A 139 -1.73 2.79 14.80
C ARG A 139 -2.62 4.02 14.75
N PHE A 140 -2.23 5.16 15.35
CA PHE A 140 -3.05 6.37 15.38
C PHE A 140 -2.41 7.60 14.70
N ILE A 141 -1.42 7.38 13.83
CA ILE A 141 -0.79 8.44 13.03
C ILE A 141 -1.83 9.18 12.18
N ARG A 142 -1.71 10.50 12.16
CA ARG A 142 -2.47 11.41 11.31
C ARG A 142 -1.47 12.23 10.50
N VAL A 143 -1.81 12.46 9.24
CA VAL A 143 -1.09 13.39 8.36
C VAL A 143 -1.94 14.65 8.32
N SER A 144 -1.33 15.80 8.57
CA SER A 144 -1.97 17.11 8.55
C SER A 144 -1.69 17.84 7.24
N ASP A 145 -2.46 18.90 6.94
CA ASP A 145 -2.23 19.74 5.77
C ASP A 145 -0.84 20.42 5.83
N ALA A 146 -0.37 20.76 7.02
CA ALA A 146 0.98 21.28 7.23
C ALA A 146 2.08 20.27 6.84
N ASP A 147 1.84 18.96 7.03
CA ASP A 147 2.78 17.92 6.59
C ASP A 147 2.87 17.85 5.06
N PHE A 148 1.73 17.98 4.36
CA PHE A 148 1.70 18.03 2.90
C PHE A 148 2.46 19.26 2.38
N GLU A 149 2.20 20.45 2.94
CA GLU A 149 2.88 21.67 2.52
C GLU A 149 4.40 21.59 2.71
N ARG A 150 4.87 21.04 3.83
CA ARG A 150 6.30 20.82 4.07
C ARG A 150 6.91 19.88 3.02
N VAL A 151 6.25 18.75 2.75
CA VAL A 151 6.71 17.77 1.76
C VAL A 151 6.67 18.33 0.33
N TRP A 152 5.63 19.06 -0.05
CA TRP A 152 5.53 19.68 -1.38
C TRP A 152 6.54 20.80 -1.56
N SER A 153 6.84 21.57 -0.51
CA SER A 153 7.92 22.57 -0.55
C SER A 153 9.28 21.90 -0.77
N LEU A 154 9.56 20.79 -0.07
CA LEU A 154 10.76 19.98 -0.29
C LEU A 154 10.83 19.41 -1.72
N MET A 155 9.72 18.90 -2.25
CA MET A 155 9.69 18.37 -3.62
C MET A 155 9.97 19.46 -4.67
N ARG A 156 9.35 20.64 -4.49
CA ARG A 156 9.61 21.81 -5.35
C ARG A 156 11.06 22.25 -5.28
N SER A 157 11.65 22.28 -4.08
CA SER A 157 13.06 22.67 -3.91
C SER A 157 14.03 21.67 -4.51
N LEU A 158 13.74 20.38 -4.43
CA LEU A 158 14.55 19.32 -5.05
C LEU A 158 14.33 19.18 -6.57
N GLY A 159 13.37 19.89 -7.15
CA GLY A 159 13.08 19.82 -8.59
C GLY A 159 12.38 18.51 -9.01
N VAL A 160 11.58 17.92 -8.12
CA VAL A 160 10.78 16.72 -8.44
C VAL A 160 9.30 17.06 -8.58
N GLN A 161 8.63 16.38 -9.51
CA GLN A 161 7.22 16.61 -9.79
C GLN A 161 6.36 15.93 -8.72
N HIS A 162 5.36 16.66 -8.22
CA HIS A 162 4.24 16.08 -7.49
C HIS A 162 2.91 16.34 -8.23
N ILE A 163 1.97 15.42 -8.07
CA ILE A 163 0.64 15.44 -8.68
C ILE A 163 -0.37 15.01 -7.63
N VAL A 164 -1.52 15.68 -7.58
CA VAL A 164 -2.67 15.23 -6.78
C VAL A 164 -3.62 14.45 -7.69
N ALA A 165 -3.90 13.20 -7.35
CA ALA A 165 -4.85 12.38 -8.08
C ALA A 165 -6.29 12.92 -7.89
N PRO A 166 -7.20 12.76 -8.85
CA PRO A 166 -8.60 13.13 -8.64
C PRO A 166 -9.28 12.25 -7.58
N GLY A 167 -8.85 10.99 -7.50
CA GLY A 167 -9.26 10.01 -6.51
C GLY A 167 -8.04 9.50 -5.75
N GLU A 168 -7.84 8.20 -5.76
CA GLU A 168 -6.71 7.57 -5.06
C GLU A 168 -5.44 7.55 -5.92
N ALA A 169 -4.29 7.69 -5.27
CA ALA A 169 -3.00 7.76 -5.93
C ALA A 169 -2.66 6.45 -6.66
N ASP A 170 -3.03 5.30 -6.09
CA ASP A 170 -2.78 3.96 -6.62
C ASP A 170 -3.41 3.74 -8.00
N ALA A 171 -4.67 4.14 -8.19
CA ALA A 171 -5.38 4.05 -9.46
C ALA A 171 -4.68 4.88 -10.55
N LEU A 172 -4.29 6.13 -10.24
CA LEU A 172 -3.55 6.98 -11.18
C LEU A 172 -2.16 6.40 -11.49
N CYS A 173 -1.44 5.93 -10.47
CA CYS A 173 -0.13 5.29 -10.64
C CYS A 173 -0.21 4.05 -11.54
N ALA A 174 -1.16 3.15 -11.28
CA ALA A 174 -1.38 1.97 -12.11
C ALA A 174 -1.71 2.36 -13.56
N LYS A 175 -2.56 3.39 -13.77
CA LYS A 175 -2.88 3.91 -15.11
C LYS A 175 -1.64 4.42 -15.84
N MET A 176 -0.76 5.17 -15.16
CA MET A 176 0.47 5.71 -15.75
C MET A 176 1.43 4.60 -16.19
N VAL A 177 1.55 3.52 -15.41
CA VAL A 177 2.37 2.35 -15.77
C VAL A 177 1.74 1.58 -16.94
N LEU A 178 0.44 1.30 -16.90
CA LEU A 178 -0.29 0.59 -17.96
C LEU A 178 -0.24 1.32 -19.30
N LYS A 179 -0.33 2.65 -19.29
CA LYS A 179 -0.21 3.52 -20.48
C LYS A 179 1.24 3.84 -20.86
N ARG A 180 2.23 3.16 -20.25
CA ARG A 180 3.66 3.29 -20.53
C ARG A 180 4.22 4.72 -20.36
N LYS A 181 3.58 5.54 -19.52
CA LYS A 181 4.10 6.85 -19.10
C LYS A 181 5.16 6.70 -17.99
N ALA A 182 5.06 5.64 -17.20
CA ALA A 182 6.05 5.26 -16.20
C ALA A 182 6.46 3.79 -16.39
N TYR A 183 7.67 3.46 -15.95
CA TYR A 183 8.21 2.09 -15.98
C TYR A 183 7.59 1.19 -14.93
N ALA A 184 7.41 1.72 -13.71
CA ALA A 184 6.89 1.01 -12.55
C ALA A 184 6.28 1.99 -11.53
N CYS A 185 5.47 1.45 -10.60
CA CYS A 185 4.95 2.19 -9.46
C CYS A 185 5.66 1.77 -8.17
N VAL A 186 6.08 2.74 -7.36
CA VAL A 186 6.64 2.54 -6.03
C VAL A 186 5.51 2.68 -5.00
N SER A 187 5.12 1.59 -4.36
CA SER A 187 4.15 1.57 -3.25
C SER A 187 4.19 0.22 -2.54
N ASP A 188 3.90 0.22 -1.23
CA ASP A 188 3.68 -1.02 -0.48
C ASP A 188 2.23 -1.52 -0.56
N ASP A 189 1.33 -0.83 -1.26
CA ASP A 189 -0.05 -1.27 -1.45
C ASP A 189 -0.17 -2.41 -2.48
N THR A 190 -0.86 -3.49 -2.09
CA THR A 190 -1.09 -4.63 -2.98
C THR A 190 -2.21 -4.39 -3.98
N ASP A 191 -3.04 -3.37 -3.76
CA ASP A 191 -4.16 -3.03 -4.64
C ASP A 191 -3.68 -2.65 -6.06
N LEU A 192 -2.44 -2.13 -6.19
CA LEU A 192 -1.77 -1.93 -7.49
C LEU A 192 -1.70 -3.20 -8.35
N LEU A 193 -1.52 -4.38 -7.73
CA LEU A 193 -1.50 -5.65 -8.46
C LEU A 193 -2.90 -5.99 -8.98
N VAL A 194 -3.95 -5.60 -8.26
CA VAL A 194 -5.37 -5.83 -8.61
C VAL A 194 -5.82 -4.90 -9.74
N TYR A 195 -5.29 -3.67 -9.77
CA TYR A 195 -5.39 -2.78 -10.92
C TYR A 195 -4.65 -3.30 -12.17
N GLY A 196 -3.77 -4.29 -12.00
CA GLY A 196 -2.98 -4.88 -13.09
C GLY A 196 -1.71 -4.09 -13.41
N CYS A 197 -1.20 -3.29 -12.46
CA CYS A 197 0.05 -2.56 -12.62
C CYS A 197 1.18 -3.53 -12.98
N CYS A 198 1.79 -3.37 -14.16
CA CYS A 198 2.73 -4.35 -14.70
C CYS A 198 3.98 -4.56 -13.82
N ARG A 199 4.44 -3.49 -13.16
CA ARG A 199 5.61 -3.50 -12.29
C ARG A 199 5.34 -2.71 -11.03
N VAL A 200 5.37 -3.39 -9.89
CA VAL A 200 5.18 -2.76 -8.57
C VAL A 200 6.48 -2.92 -7.78
N LEU A 201 7.07 -1.79 -7.39
CA LEU A 201 8.28 -1.69 -6.60
C LEU A 201 7.89 -1.49 -5.14
N ARG A 202 8.22 -2.46 -4.30
CA ARG A 202 7.79 -2.56 -2.90
C ARG A 202 9.00 -2.61 -1.99
N HIS A 203 8.79 -2.31 -0.71
CA HIS A 203 9.79 -2.47 0.34
C HIS A 203 11.10 -1.75 0.02
N ILE A 204 11.01 -0.48 -0.40
CA ILE A 204 12.21 0.35 -0.56
C ILE A 204 12.96 0.44 0.76
N ASN A 205 14.23 0.07 0.73
CA ASN A 205 15.16 0.22 1.83
C ASN A 205 16.09 1.40 1.51
N LEU A 206 15.94 2.49 2.27
CA LEU A 206 16.71 3.71 2.06
C LEU A 206 18.17 3.59 2.54
N PHE A 207 18.46 2.65 3.44
CA PHE A 207 19.83 2.42 3.92
C PHE A 207 20.64 1.64 2.89
N ASP A 208 20.12 0.50 2.43
CA ASP A 208 20.80 -0.36 1.47
C ASP A 208 20.59 0.09 0.01
N GLN A 209 19.73 1.08 -0.24
CA GLN A 209 19.34 1.55 -1.57
C GLN A 209 18.86 0.40 -2.47
N THR A 210 18.05 -0.49 -1.87
CA THR A 210 17.45 -1.65 -2.55
C THR A 210 15.93 -1.55 -2.55
N ILE A 211 15.31 -2.25 -3.50
CA ILE A 211 13.86 -2.30 -3.66
C ILE A 211 13.42 -3.67 -4.20
N THR A 212 12.22 -4.13 -3.83
CA THR A 212 11.68 -5.41 -4.31
C THR A 212 10.72 -5.19 -5.47
N MET A 213 11.06 -5.65 -6.66
CA MET A 213 10.20 -5.61 -7.83
C MET A 213 9.28 -6.83 -7.90
N TYR A 214 8.00 -6.58 -8.13
CA TYR A 214 6.97 -7.56 -8.47
C TYR A 214 6.60 -7.38 -9.94
N ASP A 215 6.79 -8.42 -10.75
CA ASP A 215 6.41 -8.44 -12.17
C ASP A 215 5.05 -9.13 -12.35
N MET A 216 4.02 -8.34 -12.65
CA MET A 216 2.65 -8.84 -12.72
C MET A 216 2.45 -9.83 -13.88
N ASN A 217 3.14 -9.64 -15.00
CA ASN A 217 3.01 -10.56 -16.13
C ASN A 217 3.60 -11.92 -15.79
N LYS A 218 4.75 -11.95 -15.11
CA LYS A 218 5.34 -13.20 -14.61
C LYS A 218 4.45 -13.87 -13.57
N ILE A 219 3.86 -13.10 -12.64
CA ILE A 219 2.89 -13.63 -11.65
C ILE A 219 1.74 -14.34 -12.36
N LEU A 220 1.10 -13.69 -13.34
CA LEU A 220 -0.01 -14.27 -14.09
C LEU A 220 0.39 -15.54 -14.84
N ASN A 221 1.56 -15.54 -15.47
CA ASN A 221 2.09 -16.70 -16.18
C ASN A 221 2.34 -17.90 -15.26
N ILE A 222 2.96 -17.67 -14.09
CA ILE A 222 3.22 -18.73 -13.10
C ILE A 222 1.90 -19.31 -12.57
N LEU A 223 0.91 -18.44 -12.32
CA LEU A 223 -0.40 -18.86 -11.82
C LEU A 223 -1.30 -19.48 -12.90
N GLY A 224 -0.97 -19.32 -14.18
CA GLY A 224 -1.78 -19.83 -15.31
C GLY A 224 -3.16 -19.17 -15.40
N ILE A 225 -3.29 -17.91 -14.97
CA ILE A 225 -4.57 -17.18 -14.96
C ILE A 225 -4.43 -15.82 -15.64
N SER A 226 -5.53 -15.34 -16.20
CA SER A 226 -5.64 -14.00 -16.78
C SER A 226 -5.74 -12.91 -15.70
N MET A 227 -5.47 -11.67 -16.10
CA MET A 227 -5.64 -10.51 -15.21
C MET A 227 -7.08 -10.35 -14.71
N LYS A 228 -8.07 -10.66 -15.57
CA LYS A 228 -9.50 -10.65 -15.19
C LYS A 228 -9.75 -11.64 -14.05
N GLU A 229 -9.28 -12.88 -14.19
CA GLU A 229 -9.45 -13.94 -13.20
C GLU A 229 -8.69 -13.63 -11.90
N PHE A 230 -7.46 -13.13 -11.99
CA PHE A 230 -6.70 -12.69 -10.83
C PHE A 230 -7.46 -11.63 -10.04
N ARG A 231 -8.04 -10.63 -10.73
CA ARG A 231 -8.89 -9.62 -10.10
C ARG A 231 -10.13 -10.26 -9.47
N GLN A 232 -10.77 -11.21 -10.15
CA GLN A 232 -11.95 -11.89 -9.60
C GLN A 232 -11.64 -12.61 -8.28
N ILE A 233 -10.55 -13.39 -8.24
CA ILE A 233 -10.08 -14.08 -7.02
C ILE A 233 -9.79 -13.07 -5.91
N CYS A 234 -9.07 -12.00 -6.25
CA CYS A 234 -8.68 -10.93 -5.35
C CYS A 234 -9.89 -10.23 -4.70
N VAL A 235 -10.87 -9.82 -5.50
CA VAL A 235 -12.08 -9.16 -5.00
C VAL A 235 -12.89 -10.07 -4.09
N ILE A 236 -13.03 -11.37 -4.44
CA ILE A 236 -13.72 -12.34 -3.58
C ILE A 236 -12.99 -12.57 -2.26
N SER A 237 -11.65 -12.56 -2.28
CA SER A 237 -10.83 -12.77 -1.08
C SER A 237 -10.87 -11.64 -0.04
N GLY A 238 -11.59 -10.56 -0.35
CA GLY A 238 -11.74 -9.38 0.50
C GLY A 238 -10.72 -8.30 0.17
N THR A 239 -11.25 -7.13 -0.16
CA THR A 239 -10.54 -5.86 -0.41
C THR A 239 -10.95 -4.84 0.65
N ASP A 240 -10.30 -3.68 0.65
CA ASP A 240 -10.71 -2.55 1.50
C ASP A 240 -12.12 -2.00 1.14
N TYR A 241 -12.72 -2.41 0.02
CA TYR A 241 -14.02 -1.92 -0.50
C TYR A 241 -15.20 -2.87 -0.23
N ASN A 242 -14.95 -4.15 0.03
CA ASN A 242 -15.99 -5.18 0.25
C ASN A 242 -15.77 -6.01 1.53
N SER A 243 -15.37 -5.34 2.61
CA SER A 243 -15.01 -5.95 3.91
C SER A 243 -16.06 -6.86 4.58
N HIS A 244 -17.28 -6.97 4.03
CA HIS A 244 -18.32 -7.89 4.48
C HIS A 244 -18.22 -9.29 3.86
N LEU A 245 -17.46 -9.46 2.77
CA LEU A 245 -17.25 -10.76 2.13
C LEU A 245 -16.24 -11.57 2.95
N THR A 246 -16.61 -12.80 3.29
CA THR A 246 -15.96 -13.62 4.33
C THR A 246 -14.92 -14.60 3.78
N HIS A 247 -14.64 -14.58 2.49
CA HIS A 247 -13.75 -15.58 1.88
C HIS A 247 -12.29 -15.21 2.08
N SER A 248 -11.53 -16.10 2.70
CA SER A 248 -10.06 -15.97 2.69
C SER A 248 -9.52 -16.17 1.27
N LEU A 249 -8.35 -15.62 0.96
CA LEU A 249 -7.65 -15.86 -0.31
C LEU A 249 -7.52 -17.35 -0.64
N ARG A 250 -7.23 -18.19 0.36
CA ARG A 250 -7.17 -19.65 0.19
C ARG A 250 -8.51 -20.22 -0.26
N HIS A 251 -9.61 -19.77 0.35
CA HIS A 251 -10.95 -20.23 -0.01
C HIS A 251 -11.33 -19.73 -1.42
N ALA A 252 -11.04 -18.47 -1.76
CA ALA A 252 -11.28 -17.92 -3.10
C ALA A 252 -10.54 -18.72 -4.19
N LEU A 253 -9.27 -19.08 -3.94
CA LEU A 253 -8.49 -19.93 -4.85
C LEU A 253 -9.08 -21.34 -5.00
N GLN A 254 -9.58 -21.93 -3.90
CA GLN A 254 -10.24 -23.24 -3.94
C GLN A 254 -11.51 -23.22 -4.79
N LEU A 255 -12.35 -22.18 -4.61
CA LEU A 255 -13.55 -21.98 -5.41
C LEU A 255 -13.22 -21.76 -6.88
N PHE A 256 -12.18 -20.98 -7.17
CA PHE A 256 -11.73 -20.76 -8.53
C PHE A 256 -11.22 -22.04 -9.19
N LYS A 257 -10.51 -22.90 -8.45
CA LYS A 257 -10.10 -24.22 -8.94
C LYS A 257 -11.30 -25.11 -9.24
N GLN A 258 -12.34 -25.11 -8.40
CA GLN A 258 -13.58 -25.84 -8.65
C GLN A 258 -14.29 -25.32 -9.91
N TYR A 259 -14.40 -24.00 -10.06
CA TYR A 259 -14.94 -23.36 -11.25
C TYR A 259 -14.24 -23.85 -12.53
N LYS A 260 -12.89 -23.88 -12.53
CA LYS A 260 -12.11 -24.36 -13.68
C LYS A 260 -12.36 -25.84 -13.99
N LEU A 261 -12.47 -26.69 -12.98
CA LEU A 261 -12.78 -28.10 -13.16
C LEU A 261 -14.20 -28.29 -13.75
N CYS A 262 -15.19 -27.58 -13.22
CA CYS A 262 -16.55 -27.62 -13.74
C CYS A 262 -16.64 -27.08 -15.17
N ALA A 263 -15.88 -26.03 -15.49
CA ALA A 263 -15.81 -25.47 -16.83
C ALA A 263 -15.28 -26.50 -17.83
N GLN A 264 -14.19 -27.19 -17.49
CA GLN A 264 -13.61 -28.24 -18.32
C GLN A 264 -14.60 -29.40 -18.52
N SER A 265 -15.22 -29.89 -17.45
CA SER A 265 -16.20 -30.99 -17.56
C SER A 265 -17.42 -30.62 -18.40
N ALA A 266 -17.87 -29.35 -18.33
CA ALA A 266 -18.97 -28.88 -19.17
C ALA A 266 -18.57 -28.77 -20.64
N GLU A 267 -17.34 -28.31 -20.92
CA GLU A 267 -16.78 -28.27 -22.27
C GLU A 267 -16.67 -29.68 -22.88
N ASP A 268 -16.11 -30.63 -22.11
CA ASP A 268 -15.99 -32.04 -22.52
C ASP A 268 -17.36 -32.70 -22.79
N ALA A 269 -18.40 -32.28 -22.05
CA ALA A 269 -19.77 -32.75 -22.21
C ALA A 269 -20.59 -31.97 -23.25
N GLY A 270 -20.03 -30.94 -23.89
CA GLY A 270 -20.76 -30.05 -24.82
C GLY A 270 -21.92 -29.27 -24.16
N SER A 271 -21.86 -29.06 -22.85
CA SER A 271 -22.90 -28.40 -22.07
C SER A 271 -22.67 -26.90 -21.94
N VAL A 272 -23.75 -26.13 -21.88
CA VAL A 272 -23.67 -24.68 -21.60
C VAL A 272 -23.15 -24.46 -20.18
N PHE A 273 -22.11 -23.62 -20.06
CA PHE A 273 -21.50 -23.28 -18.78
C PHE A 273 -21.56 -21.78 -18.49
N ALA A 274 -21.34 -21.41 -17.23
CA ALA A 274 -21.34 -20.02 -16.81
C ALA A 274 -20.25 -19.20 -17.55
N PRO A 275 -20.56 -17.97 -18.02
CA PRO A 275 -19.66 -17.17 -18.84
C PRO A 275 -18.42 -16.67 -18.09
N ASP A 276 -18.50 -16.56 -16.76
CA ASP A 276 -17.37 -16.21 -15.91
C ASP A 276 -17.53 -16.75 -14.47
N PHE A 277 -16.46 -16.60 -13.69
CA PHE A 277 -16.38 -17.08 -12.32
C PHE A 277 -17.44 -16.48 -11.39
N TYR A 278 -17.82 -15.21 -11.57
CA TYR A 278 -18.82 -14.57 -10.72
C TYR A 278 -20.23 -15.09 -11.01
N THR A 279 -20.57 -15.28 -12.29
CA THR A 279 -21.84 -15.92 -12.65
C THR A 279 -21.90 -17.36 -12.14
N TRP A 280 -20.79 -18.10 -12.24
CA TRP A 280 -20.72 -19.46 -11.66
C TRP A 280 -20.92 -19.44 -10.14
N LEU A 281 -20.26 -18.52 -9.43
CA LEU A 281 -20.43 -18.37 -7.99
C LEU A 281 -21.89 -18.07 -7.64
N HIS A 282 -22.53 -17.12 -8.32
CA HIS A 282 -23.92 -16.74 -8.09
C HIS A 282 -24.88 -17.94 -8.13
N HIS A 283 -24.78 -18.78 -9.17
CA HIS A 283 -25.63 -19.97 -9.29
C HIS A 283 -25.28 -21.10 -8.31
N ASN A 284 -24.07 -21.10 -7.73
CA ASN A 284 -23.62 -22.12 -6.79
C ASN A 284 -23.60 -21.63 -5.33
N CYS A 285 -24.19 -20.46 -5.05
CA CYS A 285 -24.21 -19.87 -3.71
C CYS A 285 -24.96 -20.74 -2.70
N ASP A 286 -26.14 -21.23 -3.09
CA ASP A 286 -26.99 -22.06 -2.22
C ASP A 286 -26.36 -23.42 -1.93
N ASN A 287 -25.73 -24.04 -2.94
CA ASN A 287 -25.06 -25.34 -2.81
C ASN A 287 -23.81 -25.29 -1.94
N ASN A 288 -23.07 -24.18 -1.95
CA ASN A 288 -21.82 -24.05 -1.20
C ASN A 288 -21.96 -23.31 0.15
N ARG A 289 -23.18 -22.92 0.55
CA ARG A 289 -23.44 -22.04 1.72
C ARG A 289 -22.61 -20.75 1.67
N ILE A 290 -22.42 -20.21 0.47
CA ILE A 290 -21.61 -19.03 0.23
C ILE A 290 -22.51 -17.80 0.25
N ARG A 291 -22.21 -16.83 1.12
CA ARG A 291 -22.85 -15.52 1.06
C ARG A 291 -22.13 -14.67 0.02
N PHE A 292 -22.71 -14.56 -1.17
CA PHE A 292 -22.17 -13.77 -2.27
C PHE A 292 -23.13 -12.65 -2.65
N ASP A 293 -22.65 -11.42 -2.52
CA ASP A 293 -23.35 -10.24 -3.01
C ASP A 293 -22.82 -9.90 -4.40
N TYR A 294 -23.58 -10.29 -5.42
CA TYR A 294 -23.18 -10.13 -6.83
C TYR A 294 -22.98 -8.65 -7.19
N ASP A 295 -23.95 -7.80 -6.87
CA ASP A 295 -23.95 -6.39 -7.25
C ASP A 295 -22.79 -5.62 -6.60
N THR A 296 -22.58 -5.82 -5.29
CA THR A 296 -21.44 -5.20 -4.60
C THR A 296 -20.11 -5.72 -5.14
N THR A 297 -20.01 -7.02 -5.45
CA THR A 297 -18.77 -7.61 -5.99
C THR A 297 -18.44 -7.04 -7.37
N ILE A 298 -19.43 -6.96 -8.26
CA ILE A 298 -19.25 -6.40 -9.60
C ILE A 298 -18.86 -4.92 -9.53
N SER A 299 -19.52 -4.15 -8.67
CA SER A 299 -19.17 -2.74 -8.46
C SER A 299 -17.69 -2.57 -8.06
N VAL A 300 -17.24 -3.34 -7.06
CA VAL A 300 -15.83 -3.32 -6.63
C VAL A 300 -14.89 -3.85 -7.71
N HIS A 301 -15.28 -4.88 -8.45
CA HIS A 301 -14.48 -5.37 -9.60
C HIS A 301 -14.26 -4.28 -10.63
N ASN A 302 -15.32 -3.55 -10.99
CA ASN A 302 -15.29 -2.49 -11.99
C ASN A 302 -14.42 -1.31 -11.53
N MET A 303 -14.35 -1.02 -10.22
CA MET A 303 -13.42 -0.03 -9.68
C MET A 303 -11.96 -0.37 -10.01
N PHE A 304 -11.58 -1.65 -9.96
CA PHE A 304 -10.24 -2.12 -10.28
C PHE A 304 -10.00 -2.37 -11.78
N ASP A 305 -11.05 -2.33 -12.59
CA ASP A 305 -10.93 -2.54 -14.03
C ASP A 305 -10.65 -1.23 -14.77
N MET A 306 -9.36 -1.00 -15.00
CA MET A 306 -8.86 0.18 -15.72
C MET A 306 -9.26 0.24 -17.20
N THR A 307 -9.92 -0.80 -17.74
CA THR A 307 -10.43 -0.81 -19.12
C THR A 307 -11.85 -0.25 -19.24
N ILE A 308 -12.63 -0.30 -18.15
CA ILE A 308 -14.04 0.11 -18.12
C ILE A 308 -14.18 1.62 -17.87
N VAL A 309 -13.17 2.23 -17.24
CA VAL A 309 -13.16 3.69 -17.01
C VAL A 309 -13.13 4.38 -18.38
N PRO A 310 -14.16 5.19 -18.72
CA PRO A 310 -14.23 5.86 -20.02
C PRO A 310 -12.96 6.66 -20.27
N ASN A 311 -12.62 6.84 -21.55
CA ASN A 311 -11.48 7.61 -22.07
C ASN A 311 -11.52 9.11 -21.67
N GLN A 312 -11.51 9.39 -20.37
CA GLN A 312 -11.30 10.68 -19.72
C GLN A 312 -10.14 10.49 -18.73
N ASN A 313 -9.17 11.37 -18.55
CA ASN A 313 -8.77 12.61 -19.21
C ASN A 313 -7.24 12.49 -19.41
N HIS A 314 -6.64 13.37 -20.20
CA HIS A 314 -5.18 13.48 -20.38
C HIS A 314 -4.41 13.04 -19.13
N LEU A 315 -3.61 11.97 -19.25
CA LEU A 315 -2.68 11.62 -18.18
C LEU A 315 -1.75 12.82 -17.93
N PRO A 316 -1.39 13.10 -16.67
CA PRO A 316 -0.48 14.18 -16.35
C PRO A 316 0.80 14.08 -17.20
N THR A 317 1.23 15.21 -17.76
CA THR A 317 2.50 15.27 -18.47
C THR A 317 3.62 15.23 -17.44
N ILE A 318 4.60 14.36 -17.70
CA ILE A 318 5.77 14.24 -16.84
C ILE A 318 6.69 15.41 -17.14
N THR A 319 6.92 16.24 -16.14
CA THR A 319 7.82 17.40 -16.23
C THR A 319 9.06 17.14 -15.38
N LYS A 320 10.13 17.88 -15.68
CA LYS A 320 11.36 17.90 -14.86
C LYS A 320 11.54 19.32 -14.32
N PRO A 321 10.94 19.64 -13.17
CA PRO A 321 11.12 20.94 -12.54
C PRO A 321 12.60 21.22 -12.22
N THR A 322 12.98 22.49 -12.21
CA THR A 322 14.35 22.88 -11.85
C THR A 322 14.53 22.85 -10.33
N ARG A 323 15.67 22.33 -9.88
CA ARG A 323 16.08 22.36 -8.47
C ARG A 323 16.30 23.81 -8.01
N ASN A 324 15.81 24.14 -6.81
CA ASN A 324 16.01 25.42 -6.13
C ASN A 324 16.72 25.19 -4.79
N ASN A 325 18.03 25.46 -4.77
CA ASN A 325 18.86 25.25 -3.58
C ASN A 325 18.53 26.25 -2.45
N ALA A 326 18.18 27.50 -2.77
CA ALA A 326 17.85 28.49 -1.74
C ALA A 326 16.59 28.07 -0.95
N LEU A 327 15.55 27.65 -1.66
CA LEU A 327 14.33 27.10 -1.03
C LEU A 327 14.63 25.81 -0.25
N LEU A 328 15.56 24.98 -0.74
CA LEU A 328 15.95 23.75 -0.04
C LEU A 328 16.59 24.05 1.32
N HIS A 329 17.48 25.04 1.37
CA HIS A 329 18.08 25.49 2.63
C HIS A 329 17.02 26.00 3.61
N GLU A 330 16.08 26.82 3.15
CA GLU A 330 14.98 27.35 3.98
C GLU A 330 14.11 26.21 4.55
N VAL A 331 13.67 25.28 3.71
CA VAL A 331 12.79 24.17 4.12
C VAL A 331 13.46 23.26 5.15
N MET A 332 14.73 22.94 4.96
CA MET A 332 15.43 21.96 5.80
C MET A 332 16.12 22.59 7.01
N ALA A 333 16.29 23.92 7.07
CA ALA A 333 16.81 24.61 8.24
C ALA A 333 15.96 24.35 9.50
N HIS A 334 14.64 24.21 9.33
CA HIS A 334 13.71 23.88 10.41
C HIS A 334 13.92 22.47 11.00
N GLU A 335 14.59 21.57 10.27
CA GLU A 335 14.89 20.21 10.71
C GLU A 335 16.36 20.08 11.19
N ASN A 336 17.03 21.21 11.48
CA ASN A 336 18.45 21.27 11.87
C ASN A 336 19.40 20.59 10.87
N PHE A 337 19.01 20.52 9.60
CA PHE A 337 19.82 19.88 8.57
C PHE A 337 21.00 20.77 8.19
N ILE A 338 22.22 20.25 8.28
CA ILE A 338 23.42 20.94 7.85
C ILE A 338 23.74 20.47 6.44
N PHE A 339 23.62 21.39 5.47
CA PHE A 339 24.14 21.17 4.13
C PHE A 339 25.64 21.45 4.16
N VAL A 340 26.44 20.39 4.10
CA VAL A 340 27.90 20.48 3.97
C VAL A 340 28.28 20.70 2.51
#